data_AF-A0AAV9Q0A6-F1
#
_entry.id   AF-A0AAV9Q0A6-F1
#
_cell.length_a   1.000
_cell.length_b   1.000
_cell.length_c   1.000
_cell.angle_alpha   90.00
_cell.angle_beta   90.00
_cell.angle_gamma   90.00
#
_symmetry.space_group_name_H-M   'P 1'
#
loop_
_entity.id
_entity.type
_entity.pdbx_description
1 polymer ?
#
loop_
_entity_poly.entity_id
_entity_poly.type
_entity_poly.pdbx_seq_one_letter_code
_entity_poly.pdbx_strand_id
1 'polypeptide(L)'
;MSAVLDREFLRHLAEIHDQASGQQPPRLKWYLTTIIAFGGMNYPELIPEFYEILLKEYIPQEEQMQETRKIREGLTKLCGIWGAAKTGSATRQLLNATPEHFKDPTVYRSQESQEVAFKRGEDMLDRIYKRIPGYDMSLVSEASPDYGWIVNSRLMNISVSDASSMETNADRHQSSSTGTSSHSPAYLIILRRVNASLPDYSALTARSKFATICTG
;
A
#
# COMPACT_ATOMS: atom_id res chain seq x y z
N MET A 1 2.06 -15.24 -20.00
CA MET A 1 1.90 -13.78 -20.14
C MET A 1 0.47 -13.45 -19.78
N SER A 2 0.25 -12.73 -18.68
CA SER A 2 -1.09 -12.31 -18.26
C SER A 2 -1.63 -11.33 -19.31
N ALA A 3 -2.75 -11.67 -19.95
CA ALA A 3 -3.37 -10.84 -20.99
C ALA A 3 -4.03 -9.55 -20.43
N VAL A 4 -3.99 -9.34 -19.11
CA VAL A 4 -4.77 -8.31 -18.43
C VAL A 4 -4.08 -6.94 -18.48
N LEU A 5 -2.75 -6.90 -18.37
CA LEU A 5 -1.95 -5.68 -18.40
C LEU A 5 -0.63 -5.96 -19.13
N ASP A 6 -0.42 -5.32 -20.28
CA ASP A 6 0.81 -5.49 -21.08
C ASP A 6 1.99 -4.67 -20.51
N ARG A 7 3.20 -5.00 -21.00
CA ARG A 7 4.45 -4.37 -20.57
C ARG A 7 4.48 -2.87 -20.85
N GLU A 8 3.86 -2.43 -21.94
CA GLU A 8 3.79 -1.02 -22.31
C GLU A 8 2.99 -0.23 -21.27
N PHE A 9 1.86 -0.78 -20.83
CA PHE A 9 1.07 -0.20 -19.75
C PHE A 9 1.84 -0.12 -18.43
N LEU A 10 2.56 -1.19 -18.05
CA LEU A 10 3.39 -1.19 -16.83
C LEU A 10 4.49 -0.12 -16.88
N ARG A 11 5.13 0.05 -18.04
CA ARG A 11 6.12 1.12 -18.24
C ARG A 11 5.47 2.50 -18.20
N HIS A 12 4.32 2.66 -18.85
CA HIS A 12 3.58 3.92 -18.84
C HIS A 12 3.16 4.34 -17.42
N LEU A 13 2.70 3.39 -16.60
CA LEU A 13 2.35 3.64 -15.20
C LEU A 13 3.56 4.15 -14.41
N ALA A 14 4.76 3.72 -14.78
CA ALA A 14 6.01 4.18 -14.19
C ALA A 14 6.45 5.57 -14.71
N GLU A 15 6.23 5.87 -15.99
CA GLU A 15 6.51 7.16 -16.62
C GLU A 15 5.62 8.31 -16.11
N ILE A 16 4.34 8.05 -15.79
CA ILE A 16 3.39 9.07 -15.31
C ILE A 16 3.92 9.82 -14.07
N HIS A 17 4.76 9.16 -13.27
CA HIS A 17 5.35 9.75 -12.08
C HIS A 17 6.38 10.86 -12.39
N ASP A 18 7.20 10.67 -13.43
CA ASP A 18 8.27 11.62 -13.75
C ASP A 18 7.74 12.95 -14.29
N GLN A 19 6.51 12.96 -14.81
CA GLN A 19 5.84 14.17 -15.31
C GLN A 19 5.24 15.06 -14.20
N ALA A 20 5.20 14.60 -12.94
CA ALA A 20 4.81 15.43 -11.80
C ALA A 20 5.96 16.34 -11.29
N SER A 21 7.01 16.51 -12.10
CA SER A 21 8.22 17.28 -11.82
C SER A 21 7.93 18.79 -11.70
N GLY A 22 7.69 19.22 -10.47
CA GLY A 22 7.57 20.62 -10.07
C GLY A 22 7.41 20.81 -8.56
N GLN A 23 7.02 19.76 -7.84
CA GLN A 23 6.98 19.74 -6.37
C GLN A 23 7.83 18.58 -5.86
N GLN A 24 8.33 18.72 -4.62
CA GLN A 24 9.21 17.78 -3.90
C GLN A 24 8.92 16.30 -4.22
N PRO A 25 9.95 15.42 -4.21
CA PRO A 25 9.75 13.99 -4.46
C PRO A 25 8.58 13.49 -3.60
N PRO A 26 7.60 12.78 -4.20
CA PRO A 26 6.38 12.44 -3.48
C PRO A 26 6.73 11.63 -2.24
N ARG A 27 6.14 12.03 -1.10
CA ARG A 27 6.33 11.39 0.22
C ARG A 27 6.16 9.87 0.19
N LEU A 28 5.38 9.37 -0.76
CA LEU A 28 5.11 7.95 -0.95
C LEU A 28 5.51 7.58 -2.37
N LYS A 29 6.50 6.69 -2.50
CA LYS A 29 6.94 6.20 -3.82
C LYS A 29 5.78 5.41 -4.45
N TRP A 30 5.30 5.86 -5.60
CA TRP A 30 4.10 5.36 -6.29
C TRP A 30 4.12 3.83 -6.54
N TYR A 31 5.30 3.28 -6.77
CA TYR A 31 5.47 1.85 -7.03
C TYR A 31 5.19 0.98 -5.81
N LEU A 32 5.38 1.51 -4.60
CA LEU A 32 4.98 0.83 -3.36
C LEU A 32 3.47 0.61 -3.37
N THR A 33 2.71 1.68 -3.65
CA THR A 33 1.25 1.60 -3.75
C THR A 33 0.81 0.64 -4.84
N THR A 34 1.51 0.63 -5.97
CA THR A 34 1.18 -0.21 -7.12
C THR A 34 1.37 -1.69 -6.80
N ILE A 35 2.51 -2.09 -6.24
CA ILE A 35 2.74 -3.49 -5.82
C ILE A 35 1.76 -3.91 -4.73
N ILE A 36 1.50 -3.04 -3.75
CA ILE A 36 0.52 -3.30 -2.69
C ILE A 36 -0.89 -3.48 -3.29
N ALA A 37 -1.26 -2.67 -4.28
CA ALA A 37 -2.54 -2.79 -4.98
C ALA A 37 -2.64 -4.11 -5.76
N PHE A 38 -1.59 -4.52 -6.49
CA PHE A 38 -1.56 -5.84 -7.15
C PHE A 38 -1.77 -6.98 -6.16
N GLY A 39 -1.09 -6.92 -5.00
CA GLY A 39 -1.25 -7.92 -3.95
C GLY A 39 -2.67 -7.94 -3.36
N GLY A 40 -3.25 -6.77 -3.08
CA GLY A 40 -4.59 -6.66 -2.53
C GLY A 40 -5.65 -7.14 -3.52
N MET A 41 -5.63 -6.60 -4.73
CA MET A 41 -6.59 -6.91 -5.79
C MET A 41 -6.45 -8.32 -6.35
N ASN A 42 -5.52 -9.14 -5.82
CA ASN A 42 -5.31 -10.53 -6.19
C ASN A 42 -4.79 -10.70 -7.63
N TYR A 43 -3.87 -9.82 -8.05
CA TYR A 43 -3.08 -9.93 -9.28
C TYR A 43 -1.58 -10.10 -8.98
N PRO A 44 -1.18 -11.08 -8.13
CA PRO A 44 0.21 -11.21 -7.70
C PRO A 44 1.17 -11.56 -8.84
N GLU A 45 0.69 -12.12 -9.95
CA GLU A 45 1.46 -12.46 -11.15
C GLU A 45 2.04 -11.25 -11.89
N LEU A 46 1.54 -10.04 -11.62
CA LEU A 46 2.07 -8.80 -12.19
C LEU A 46 3.27 -8.26 -11.43
N ILE A 47 3.47 -8.72 -10.19
CA ILE A 47 4.53 -8.23 -9.31
C ILE A 47 5.93 -8.51 -9.88
N PRO A 48 6.26 -9.71 -10.40
CA PRO A 48 7.61 -10.01 -10.88
C PRO A 48 8.08 -9.07 -11.99
N GLU A 49 7.31 -8.96 -13.08
CA GLU A 49 7.66 -8.14 -14.25
C GLU A 49 7.75 -6.67 -13.88
N PHE A 50 6.79 -6.18 -13.11
CA PHE A 50 6.80 -4.80 -12.65
C PHE A 50 7.99 -4.50 -11.73
N TYR A 51 8.30 -5.38 -10.78
CA TYR A 51 9.45 -5.24 -9.89
C TYR A 51 10.78 -5.26 -10.63
N GLU A 52 10.94 -6.10 -11.66
CA GLU A 52 12.13 -6.08 -12.53
C GLU A 52 12.31 -4.75 -13.25
N ILE A 53 11.22 -4.17 -13.81
CA ILE A 53 11.24 -2.84 -14.42
C ILE A 53 11.69 -1.78 -13.41
N LEU A 54 11.16 -1.82 -12.19
CA LEU A 54 11.53 -0.88 -11.13
C LEU A 54 13.02 -0.94 -10.79
N LEU A 55 13.57 -2.14 -10.57
CA LEU A 55 14.99 -2.29 -10.26
C LEU A 55 15.86 -1.80 -11.42
N LYS A 56 15.47 -2.06 -12.66
CA LYS A 56 16.30 -1.71 -13.82
C LYS A 56 16.26 -0.22 -14.16
N GLU A 57 15.10 0.42 -14.04
CA GLU A 57 14.84 1.72 -14.66
C GLU A 57 14.55 2.85 -13.66
N TYR A 58 14.08 2.53 -12.44
CA TYR A 58 13.54 3.54 -11.53
C TYR A 58 14.22 3.60 -10.16
N ILE A 59 14.77 2.49 -9.66
CA ILE A 59 15.39 2.42 -8.34
C ILE A 59 16.91 2.43 -8.49
N PRO A 60 17.61 3.49 -8.02
CA PRO A 60 19.07 3.55 -8.02
C PRO A 60 19.67 2.32 -7.34
N GLN A 61 20.77 1.79 -7.89
CA GLN A 61 21.35 0.51 -7.47
C GLN A 61 21.65 0.45 -5.97
N GLU A 62 22.12 1.55 -5.40
CA GLU A 62 22.41 1.76 -4.00
C GLU A 62 21.17 1.73 -3.09
N GLU A 63 19.98 2.04 -3.62
CA GLU A 63 18.71 2.04 -2.89
C GLU A 63 17.94 0.73 -3.03
N GLN A 64 18.25 -0.13 -4.01
CA GLN A 64 17.45 -1.30 -4.38
C GLN A 64 17.18 -2.25 -3.21
N MET A 65 18.17 -2.53 -2.36
CA MET A 65 17.98 -3.35 -1.17
C MET A 65 16.99 -2.71 -0.19
N GLN A 66 17.14 -1.42 0.07
CA GLN A 66 16.27 -0.70 1.01
C GLN A 66 14.84 -0.61 0.49
N GLU A 67 14.65 -0.35 -0.81
CA GLU A 67 13.32 -0.30 -1.42
C GLU A 67 12.67 -1.68 -1.49
N THR A 68 13.44 -2.74 -1.74
CA THR A 68 12.95 -4.12 -1.66
C THR A 68 12.45 -4.48 -0.27
N ARG A 69 13.13 -4.01 0.79
CA ARG A 69 12.65 -4.13 2.17
C ARG A 69 11.33 -3.39 2.38
N LYS A 70 11.21 -2.15 1.88
CA LYS A 70 9.97 -1.35 1.98
C LYS A 70 8.80 -2.00 1.26
N ILE A 71 9.02 -2.57 0.08
CA ILE A 71 7.98 -3.32 -0.67
C ILE A 71 7.50 -4.52 0.14
N ARG A 72 8.43 -5.36 0.65
CA ARG A 72 8.09 -6.53 1.48
C ARG A 72 7.34 -6.14 2.75
N GLU A 73 7.78 -5.05 3.39
CA GLU A 73 7.14 -4.51 4.57
C GLU A 73 5.72 -4.00 4.27
N GLY A 74 5.52 -3.31 3.14
CA GLY A 74 4.20 -2.90 2.66
C GLY A 74 3.25 -4.08 2.42
N LEU A 75 3.74 -5.14 1.77
CA LEU A 75 2.97 -6.38 1.61
C LEU A 75 2.67 -7.07 2.94
N THR A 76 3.62 -7.11 3.87
CA THR A 76 3.41 -7.68 5.22
C THR A 76 2.29 -6.94 5.95
N LYS A 77 2.32 -5.60 5.94
CA LYS A 77 1.27 -4.76 6.52
C LYS A 77 -0.10 -4.98 5.87
N LEU A 78 -0.12 -5.30 4.58
CA LEU A 78 -1.36 -5.62 3.85
C LEU A 78 -2.09 -6.84 4.43
N CYS A 79 -1.37 -7.76 5.09
CA CYS A 79 -1.95 -8.96 5.70
C CYS A 79 -3.10 -8.62 6.67
N GLY A 80 -2.94 -7.57 7.47
CA GLY A 80 -3.95 -7.13 8.43
C GLY A 80 -5.22 -6.54 7.80
N ILE A 81 -5.17 -6.16 6.52
CA ILE A 81 -6.29 -5.51 5.81
C ILE A 81 -6.94 -6.49 4.81
N TRP A 82 -6.15 -7.20 4.01
CA TRP A 82 -6.65 -8.06 2.92
C TRP A 82 -6.55 -9.55 3.22
N GLY A 83 -5.98 -9.91 4.38
CA GLY A 83 -5.83 -11.27 4.84
C GLY A 83 -4.57 -11.98 4.34
N ALA A 84 -4.17 -13.02 5.07
CA ALA A 84 -2.92 -13.73 4.86
C ALA A 84 -2.82 -14.47 3.51
N ALA A 85 -3.94 -14.95 2.95
CA ALA A 85 -3.93 -15.74 1.71
C ALA A 85 -3.48 -14.91 0.49
N LYS A 86 -4.05 -13.71 0.33
CA LYS A 86 -3.72 -12.78 -0.77
C LYS A 86 -2.30 -12.25 -0.60
N THR A 87 -1.98 -11.76 0.61
CA THR A 87 -0.64 -11.29 0.94
C THR A 87 0.42 -12.36 0.73
N GLY A 88 0.18 -13.60 1.18
CA GLY A 88 1.14 -14.69 1.02
C GLY A 88 1.44 -15.00 -0.45
N SER A 89 0.44 -14.92 -1.32
CA SER A 89 0.62 -15.12 -2.76
C SER A 89 1.43 -14.00 -3.40
N ALA A 90 1.15 -12.74 -3.03
CA ALA A 90 1.93 -11.58 -3.48
C ALA A 90 3.39 -11.63 -3.02
N THR A 91 3.63 -11.95 -1.74
CA THR A 91 4.99 -12.05 -1.17
C THR A 91 5.80 -13.17 -1.82
N ARG A 92 5.18 -14.31 -2.17
CA ARG A 92 5.87 -15.39 -2.90
C ARG A 92 6.26 -14.98 -4.33
N GLN A 93 5.39 -14.26 -5.03
CA GLN A 93 5.71 -13.75 -6.37
C GLN A 93 6.86 -12.73 -6.31
N LEU A 94 6.84 -11.82 -5.33
CA LEU A 94 7.96 -10.91 -5.09
C LEU A 94 9.26 -11.66 -4.79
N LEU A 95 9.22 -12.69 -3.91
CA LEU A 95 10.39 -13.50 -3.57
C LEU A 95 11.02 -14.16 -4.80
N ASN A 96 10.19 -14.70 -5.71
CA ASN A 96 10.67 -15.35 -6.93
C ASN A 96 11.39 -14.36 -7.86
N ALA A 97 10.96 -13.10 -7.88
CA ALA A 97 11.58 -12.04 -8.66
C ALA A 97 12.75 -11.34 -7.95
N THR A 98 12.93 -11.56 -6.65
CA THR A 98 13.96 -10.90 -5.84
C THR A 98 15.33 -11.53 -6.11
N PRO A 99 16.32 -10.76 -6.63
CA PRO A 99 17.71 -11.21 -6.76
C PRO A 99 18.26 -11.75 -5.44
N GLU A 100 19.12 -12.77 -5.50
CA GLU A 100 19.64 -13.45 -4.30
C GLU A 100 20.27 -12.49 -3.28
N HIS A 101 21.02 -11.50 -3.76
CA HIS A 101 21.68 -10.50 -2.92
C HIS A 101 20.72 -9.46 -2.29
N PHE A 102 19.44 -9.46 -2.66
CA PHE A 102 18.38 -8.66 -2.02
C PHE A 102 17.47 -9.50 -1.11
N LYS A 103 17.66 -10.83 -1.07
CA LYS A 103 16.93 -11.69 -0.12
C LYS A 103 17.45 -11.43 1.28
N ASP A 104 16.51 -11.20 2.19
CA ASP A 104 16.81 -10.93 3.60
C ASP A 104 16.02 -11.91 4.46
N PRO A 105 16.70 -12.87 5.11
CA PRO A 105 16.06 -13.88 5.95
C PRO A 105 15.68 -13.35 7.34
N THR A 106 16.00 -12.08 7.65
CA THR A 106 15.77 -11.50 8.98
C THR A 106 14.28 -11.37 9.29
N VAL A 107 13.86 -11.93 10.42
CA VAL A 107 12.50 -11.75 10.97
C VAL A 107 12.52 -10.61 11.98
N TYR A 108 12.34 -9.38 11.51
CA TYR A 108 12.45 -8.17 12.35
C TYR A 108 11.50 -8.11 13.55
N ARG A 109 10.40 -8.88 13.51
CA ARG A 109 9.36 -8.90 14.54
C ARG A 109 9.56 -10.02 15.57
N SER A 110 10.56 -10.90 15.42
CA SER A 110 10.66 -12.11 16.25
C SER A 110 11.05 -11.84 17.71
N GLN A 111 11.65 -10.68 17.99
CA GLN A 111 12.11 -10.28 19.32
C GLN A 111 11.23 -9.17 19.94
N GLU A 112 10.14 -8.78 19.27
CA GLU A 112 9.24 -7.74 19.76
C GLU A 112 8.21 -8.35 20.72
N SER A 113 7.97 -7.70 21.87
CA SER A 113 6.90 -8.12 22.77
C SER A 113 5.54 -7.75 22.19
N GLN A 114 4.50 -8.47 22.59
CA GLN A 114 3.14 -8.22 22.10
C GLN A 114 2.64 -6.82 22.48
N GLU A 115 3.00 -6.33 23.66
CA GLU A 115 2.65 -5.00 24.16
C GLU A 115 3.28 -3.90 23.30
N VAL A 116 4.55 -4.07 22.91
CA VAL A 116 5.24 -3.12 22.04
C VAL A 116 4.61 -3.11 20.64
N ALA A 117 4.32 -4.30 20.08
CA ALA A 117 3.65 -4.42 18.81
C ALA A 117 2.28 -3.71 18.84
N PHE A 118 1.48 -3.97 19.87
CA PHE A 118 0.17 -3.33 20.04
C PHE A 118 0.25 -1.82 20.13
N LYS A 119 1.14 -1.30 20.98
CA LYS A 119 1.30 0.14 21.16
C LYS A 119 1.69 0.83 19.84
N ARG A 120 2.58 0.19 19.07
CA ARG A 120 3.03 0.68 17.76
C ARG A 120 1.89 0.73 16.75
N GLY A 121 1.04 -0.30 16.72
CA GLY A 121 -0.14 -0.34 15.86
C GLY A 121 -1.18 0.73 16.22
N GLU A 122 -1.47 0.91 17.52
CA GLU A 122 -2.35 1.97 18.00
C GLU A 122 -1.85 3.36 17.58
N ASP A 123 -0.55 3.63 17.78
CA ASP A 123 0.05 4.92 17.40
C ASP A 123 -0.07 5.18 15.89
N MET A 124 0.02 4.14 15.06
CA MET A 124 -0.16 4.26 13.62
C MET A 124 -1.62 4.52 13.24
N LEU A 125 -2.58 3.79 13.82
CA LEU A 125 -4.00 4.03 13.58
C LEU A 125 -4.40 5.44 14.00
N ASP A 126 -3.89 5.90 15.14
CA ASP A 126 -4.09 7.25 15.64
C ASP A 126 -3.63 8.31 14.65
N ARG A 127 -2.44 8.14 14.06
CA ARG A 127 -1.92 9.08 13.05
C ARG A 127 -2.79 9.14 11.79
N ILE A 128 -3.37 8.02 11.38
CA ILE A 128 -4.17 7.91 10.15
C ILE A 128 -5.59 8.43 10.38
N TYR A 129 -6.25 7.96 11.43
CA TYR A 129 -7.70 8.09 11.58
C TYR A 129 -8.15 9.20 12.53
N LYS A 130 -7.38 9.58 13.56
CA LYS A 130 -7.79 10.68 14.48
C LYS A 130 -7.98 12.02 13.78
N ARG A 131 -7.37 12.18 12.61
CA ARG A 131 -7.47 13.40 11.79
C ARG A 131 -8.75 13.45 10.94
N ILE A 132 -9.53 12.37 10.88
CA ILE A 132 -10.75 12.29 10.08
C ILE A 132 -11.93 12.79 10.93
N PRO A 133 -12.60 13.88 10.52
CA PRO A 133 -13.78 14.37 11.23
C PRO A 133 -14.86 13.29 11.31
N GLY A 134 -15.41 13.06 12.51
CA GLY A 134 -16.44 12.04 12.73
C GLY A 134 -15.92 10.61 12.83
N TYR A 135 -14.61 10.38 12.91
CA TYR A 135 -14.07 9.06 13.22
C TYR A 135 -14.40 8.69 14.67
N ASP A 136 -15.24 7.67 14.83
CA ASP A 136 -15.67 7.14 16.11
C ASP A 136 -15.57 5.60 16.09
N MET A 137 -14.62 5.07 16.86
CA MET A 137 -14.40 3.62 16.97
C MET A 137 -15.50 2.90 17.75
N SER A 138 -16.31 3.63 18.53
CA SER A 138 -17.45 3.03 19.23
C SER A 138 -18.50 2.50 18.25
N LEU A 139 -18.67 3.18 17.10
CA LEU A 139 -19.59 2.76 16.04
C LEU A 139 -19.20 1.41 15.41
N VAL A 140 -17.90 1.08 15.38
CA VAL A 140 -17.43 -0.22 14.88
C VAL A 140 -17.91 -1.34 15.79
N SER A 141 -17.78 -1.14 17.10
CA SER A 141 -18.23 -2.11 18.11
C SER A 141 -19.75 -2.18 18.21
N GLU A 142 -20.47 -1.08 17.97
CA GLU A 142 -21.93 -1.05 17.92
C GLU A 142 -22.46 -1.84 16.70
N ALA A 143 -21.84 -1.65 15.53
CA ALA A 143 -22.24 -2.34 14.31
C ALA A 143 -21.96 -3.85 14.36
N SER A 144 -20.83 -4.25 14.96
CA SER A 144 -20.47 -5.65 15.15
C SER A 144 -19.45 -5.77 16.30
N PRO A 145 -19.89 -6.22 17.49
CA PRO A 145 -19.01 -6.34 18.65
C PRO A 145 -17.80 -7.25 18.41
N ASP A 146 -18.00 -8.37 17.69
CA ASP A 146 -16.93 -9.30 17.35
C ASP A 146 -15.90 -8.67 16.38
N TYR A 147 -16.38 -7.96 15.36
CA TYR A 147 -15.49 -7.25 14.45
C TYR A 147 -14.72 -6.13 15.18
N GLY A 148 -15.40 -5.34 16.02
CA GLY A 148 -14.80 -4.34 16.87
C GLY A 148 -13.72 -4.94 17.78
N TRP A 149 -14.01 -6.09 18.41
CA TRP A 149 -13.01 -6.79 19.22
C TRP A 149 -11.81 -7.23 18.37
N ILE A 150 -12.01 -7.86 17.22
CA ILE A 150 -10.91 -8.34 16.34
C ILE A 150 -10.01 -7.18 15.86
N VAL A 151 -10.61 -6.07 15.40
CA VAL A 151 -9.89 -4.90 14.90
C VAL A 151 -9.09 -4.23 16.02
N ASN A 152 -9.68 -4.12 17.21
CA ASN A 152 -9.06 -3.44 18.36
C ASN A 152 -8.03 -4.29 19.10
N SER A 153 -8.18 -5.63 19.11
CA SER A 153 -7.37 -6.49 20.01
C SER A 153 -6.38 -7.41 19.34
N ARG A 154 -6.39 -7.61 18.00
CA ARG A 154 -5.56 -8.65 17.38
C ARG A 154 -4.89 -8.30 16.05
N LEU A 155 -5.64 -7.90 15.02
CA LEU A 155 -5.11 -7.96 13.65
C LEU A 155 -4.45 -6.68 13.13
N MET A 156 -5.06 -5.52 13.37
CA MET A 156 -4.48 -4.25 12.92
C MET A 156 -3.30 -3.82 13.77
N ASN A 157 -3.36 -4.06 15.08
CA ASN A 157 -2.33 -3.54 15.99
C ASN A 157 -0.98 -4.29 15.87
N ILE A 158 -0.98 -5.57 15.49
CA ILE A 158 0.27 -6.36 15.33
C ILE A 158 0.87 -6.21 13.92
N SER A 159 0.01 -6.10 12.90
CA SER A 159 0.45 -6.17 11.50
C SER A 159 0.98 -4.83 10.97
N VAL A 160 0.54 -3.71 11.55
CA VAL A 160 0.71 -2.38 10.97
C VAL A 160 1.73 -1.60 11.78
N SER A 161 2.99 -1.74 11.38
CA SER A 161 4.07 -1.54 12.34
C SER A 161 5.33 -0.99 11.64
N ASP A 162 5.70 0.27 11.93
CA ASP A 162 6.72 1.17 11.31
C ASP A 162 6.21 2.14 10.23
N ALA A 163 5.88 3.36 10.64
CA ALA A 163 5.83 4.54 9.77
C ALA A 163 7.20 5.25 9.66
N SER A 164 8.19 4.88 10.48
CA SER A 164 9.51 5.51 10.54
C SER A 164 10.33 5.33 9.26
N SER A 165 10.09 4.28 8.48
CA SER A 165 10.71 4.08 7.16
C SER A 165 10.00 4.82 6.02
N MET A 166 8.87 5.48 6.29
CA MET A 166 8.03 6.20 5.32
C MET A 166 7.82 7.69 5.64
N GLU A 167 8.15 8.17 6.85
CA GLU A 167 7.91 9.56 7.26
C GLU A 167 9.21 10.34 7.49
N THR A 168 9.62 11.12 6.48
CA THR A 168 10.32 12.39 6.72
C THR A 168 9.40 13.52 6.28
N ASN A 169 8.92 14.30 7.27
CA ASN A 169 8.23 15.58 7.17
C ASN A 169 6.85 15.62 6.49
N ALA A 170 5.80 15.41 7.31
CA ALA A 170 4.39 15.58 6.99
C ALA A 170 3.82 16.94 7.45
N ASP A 171 4.11 18.03 6.73
CA ASP A 171 3.44 19.31 6.90
C ASP A 171 2.64 19.79 5.66
N ARG A 172 1.50 20.43 5.95
CA ARG A 172 0.53 21.22 5.14
C ARG A 172 0.06 20.74 3.75
N HIS A 173 -1.22 20.36 3.66
CA HIS A 173 -2.31 21.17 3.08
C HIS A 173 -3.63 20.38 3.01
N GLN A 174 -4.72 20.99 3.50
CA GLN A 174 -6.11 20.51 3.42
C GLN A 174 -6.73 20.88 2.07
N SER A 175 -7.56 19.99 1.53
CA SER A 175 -8.78 20.40 0.81
C SER A 175 -9.90 19.39 1.06
N SER A 176 -11.06 19.93 1.42
CA SER A 176 -12.30 19.24 1.76
C SER A 176 -13.04 18.81 0.50
N SER A 177 -13.49 17.56 0.43
CA SER A 177 -14.65 17.18 -0.37
C SER A 177 -15.36 15.97 0.23
N THR A 178 -16.62 16.22 0.56
CA THR A 178 -17.63 15.32 1.10
C THR A 178 -18.16 14.38 0.01
N GLY A 179 -18.12 13.09 0.28
CA GLY A 179 -18.69 12.05 -0.57
C GLY A 179 -18.74 10.74 0.19
N THR A 180 -19.92 10.37 0.66
CA THR A 180 -20.21 9.14 1.38
C THR A 180 -20.20 7.95 0.42
N SER A 181 -19.20 7.09 0.54
CA SER A 181 -19.25 5.72 0.02
C SER A 181 -18.78 4.78 1.12
N SER A 182 -19.48 3.66 1.30
CA SER A 182 -19.35 2.69 2.40
C SER A 182 -18.08 1.82 2.33
N HIS A 183 -16.99 2.35 1.79
CA HIS A 183 -15.69 1.68 1.79
C HIS A 183 -14.88 2.17 2.99
N SER A 184 -14.08 1.28 3.59
CA SER A 184 -13.16 1.63 4.67
C SER A 184 -12.39 2.92 4.34
N PRO A 185 -12.35 3.94 5.21
CA PRO A 185 -11.69 5.22 4.91
C PRO A 185 -10.23 5.08 4.47
N ALA A 186 -9.51 4.02 4.89
CA ALA A 186 -8.16 3.73 4.40
C ALA A 186 -8.11 3.32 2.92
N TYR A 187 -9.11 2.59 2.43
CA TYR A 187 -9.26 2.25 1.02
C TYR A 187 -9.46 3.50 0.17
N LEU A 188 -10.31 4.42 0.64
CA LEU A 188 -10.53 5.72 -0.02
C LEU A 188 -9.30 6.63 0.03
N ILE A 189 -8.47 6.57 1.08
CA ILE A 189 -7.22 7.35 1.16
C ILE A 189 -6.17 6.80 0.18
N ILE A 190 -6.00 5.48 0.11
CA ILE A 190 -5.07 4.84 -0.84
C ILE A 190 -5.54 5.08 -2.27
N LEU A 191 -6.82 4.85 -2.58
CA LEU A 191 -7.37 5.09 -3.91
C LEU A 191 -7.47 6.57 -4.29
N ARG A 192 -7.83 7.47 -3.38
CA ARG A 192 -7.80 8.92 -3.66
C ARG A 192 -6.39 9.38 -3.97
N ARG A 193 -5.36 8.83 -3.32
CA ARG A 193 -3.97 9.14 -3.63
C ARG A 193 -3.53 8.56 -4.97
N VAL A 194 -3.91 7.32 -5.31
CA VAL A 194 -3.67 6.74 -6.64
C VAL A 194 -4.39 7.54 -7.74
N ASN A 195 -5.63 7.96 -7.50
CA ASN A 195 -6.45 8.68 -8.47
C ASN A 195 -6.07 10.17 -8.61
N ALA A 196 -5.46 10.77 -7.57
CA ALA A 196 -4.93 12.14 -7.60
C ALA A 196 -3.55 12.25 -8.29
N SER A 197 -2.86 11.14 -8.51
CA SER A 197 -1.57 11.09 -9.20
C SER A 197 -1.67 10.88 -10.72
N LEU A 198 -2.89 10.75 -11.28
CA LEU A 198 -3.12 10.59 -12.72
C LEU A 198 -3.56 11.93 -13.34
N PRO A 199 -2.83 12.50 -14.32
CA PRO A 199 -3.26 13.72 -14.99
C PRO A 199 -4.51 13.51 -15.86
N ASP A 200 -5.31 14.58 -16.00
CA ASP A 200 -6.74 14.58 -16.37
C ASP A 200 -7.12 14.00 -17.75
N TYR A 201 -6.16 13.70 -18.63
CA TYR A 201 -6.46 13.25 -20.01
C TYR A 201 -6.28 11.74 -20.26
N SER A 202 -5.41 11.04 -19.50
CA SER A 202 -5.27 9.57 -19.55
C SER A 202 -6.16 8.83 -18.54
N ALA A 203 -6.82 9.60 -17.67
CA ALA A 203 -7.63 9.12 -16.56
C ALA A 203 -8.87 8.34 -17.00
N LEU A 204 -9.51 8.64 -18.14
CA LEU A 204 -10.76 7.97 -18.53
C LEU A 204 -10.57 6.49 -18.89
N THR A 205 -9.50 6.15 -19.61
CA THR A 205 -9.22 4.77 -20.04
C THR A 205 -8.67 3.92 -18.90
N ALA A 206 -7.79 4.49 -18.07
CA ALA A 206 -7.29 3.83 -16.86
C ALA A 206 -8.41 3.67 -15.82
N ARG A 207 -9.24 4.72 -15.57
CA ARG A 207 -10.40 4.63 -14.67
C ARG A 207 -11.42 3.61 -15.17
N SER A 208 -11.68 3.52 -16.47
CA SER A 208 -12.56 2.50 -17.05
C SER A 208 -12.01 1.10 -16.83
N LYS A 209 -10.74 0.83 -17.14
CA LYS A 209 -10.13 -0.49 -16.94
C LYS A 209 -10.04 -0.87 -15.46
N PHE A 210 -9.69 0.06 -14.59
CA PHE A 210 -9.58 -0.17 -13.14
C PHE A 210 -10.97 -0.35 -12.49
N ALA A 211 -11.99 0.40 -12.92
CA ALA A 211 -13.36 0.23 -12.45
C ALA A 211 -13.93 -1.13 -12.87
N THR A 212 -13.73 -1.55 -14.13
CA THR A 212 -14.15 -2.87 -14.61
C THR A 212 -13.48 -4.01 -13.84
N ILE A 213 -12.23 -3.83 -13.39
CA ILE A 213 -11.50 -4.79 -12.56
C ILE A 213 -12.03 -4.85 -11.11
N CYS A 214 -12.48 -3.72 -10.55
CA CYS A 214 -12.94 -3.65 -9.17
C CYS A 214 -14.43 -4.01 -8.96
N THR A 215 -15.24 -3.99 -10.03
CA THR A 215 -16.68 -4.28 -9.97
C THR A 215 -17.06 -5.63 -10.60
N GLY A 216 -16.07 -6.42 -11.03
CA GLY A 216 -16.25 -7.77 -11.57
C GLY A 216 -16.26 -8.84 -10.48
#